data_AF-A0A1F5NPY0-F1
#
_entry.id   AF-A0A1F5NPY0-F1
#
_cell.length_a   1.000
_cell.length_b   1.000
_cell.length_c   1.000
_cell.angle_alpha   90.00
_cell.angle_beta   90.00
_cell.angle_gamma   90.00
#
_symmetry.space_group_name_H-M   'P 1'
#
loop_
_entity.id
_entity.type
_entity.pdbx_description
1 polymer ?
#
loop_
_entity_poly.entity_id
_entity_poly.type
_entity_poly.pdbx_seq_one_letter_code
_entity_poly.pdbx_strand_id
1 'polypeptide(L)'
;MFNFLKKKVNPFQIAAYLAMEPSKYMEGIEKSATDFLDKNPEYRDLRNQILDEMQWIIIACGVISIRILSDIKTSKEVEQQLLVVYSRIHETNNKKTPFTPDFLKKLEYKIDGYLVRFNRGLVLRDLEKSSPEVLFNEAIKDFANETMKYITGKSRAKEITDWEDIDKLQERTEEEDALEQYINRGIRQFIPQFKEHFRNFKIES
;
A
#
# COMPACT_ATOMS: atom_id res chain seq x y z
N MET A 1 11.55 18.93 8.59
CA MET A 1 10.57 17.85 8.80
C MET A 1 11.30 16.50 8.88
N PHE A 2 12.11 16.25 9.92
CA PHE A 2 13.06 15.11 9.97
C PHE A 2 13.30 14.51 11.38
N ASN A 3 12.42 14.73 12.35
CA ASN A 3 12.69 14.29 13.75
C ASN A 3 12.53 12.79 13.99
N PHE A 4 11.96 12.02 13.05
CA PHE A 4 11.91 10.56 13.17
C PHE A 4 13.29 9.93 12.94
N LEU A 5 14.12 10.50 12.06
CA LEU A 5 15.50 10.05 11.78
C LEU A 5 16.43 10.10 13.01
N LYS A 6 16.13 10.93 14.02
CA LYS A 6 16.97 11.04 15.23
C LYS A 6 16.75 9.90 16.21
N LYS A 7 15.61 9.20 16.14
CA LYS A 7 15.38 7.99 16.92
C LYS A 7 15.91 6.82 16.10
N LYS A 8 16.76 5.96 16.68
CA LYS A 8 17.10 4.68 16.04
C LYS A 8 15.82 3.86 15.94
N VAL A 9 15.23 3.83 14.76
CA VAL A 9 14.07 3.00 14.46
C VAL A 9 14.52 1.55 14.39
N ASN A 10 13.87 0.64 15.09
CA ASN A 10 14.12 -0.79 14.94
C ASN A 10 13.21 -1.34 13.82
N PRO A 11 13.75 -1.69 12.64
CA PRO A 11 12.93 -2.11 11.50
C PRO A 11 12.12 -3.37 11.79
N PHE A 12 12.64 -4.27 12.63
CA PHE A 12 11.95 -5.50 13.02
C PHE A 12 10.71 -5.23 13.87
N GLN A 13 10.78 -4.29 14.81
CA GLN A 13 9.61 -3.93 15.64
C GLN A 13 8.50 -3.29 14.80
N ILE A 14 8.86 -2.43 13.84
CA ILE A 14 7.89 -1.83 12.92
C ILE A 14 7.28 -2.91 12.01
N ALA A 15 8.09 -3.81 11.47
CA ALA A 15 7.60 -4.92 10.67
C ALA A 15 6.65 -5.83 11.46
N ALA A 16 6.99 -6.15 12.72
CA ALA A 16 6.13 -6.93 13.61
C ALA A 16 4.79 -6.23 13.88
N TYR A 17 4.84 -4.92 14.15
CA TYR A 17 3.63 -4.09 14.29
C TYR A 17 2.78 -4.16 13.03
N LEU A 18 3.34 -3.82 11.86
CA LEU A 18 2.62 -3.81 10.59
C LEU A 18 2.03 -5.16 10.21
N ALA A 19 2.71 -6.26 10.50
CA ALA A 19 2.21 -7.61 10.24
C ALA A 19 0.93 -7.94 11.03
N MET A 20 0.73 -7.31 12.19
CA MET A 20 -0.42 -7.53 13.06
C MET A 20 -1.58 -6.57 12.79
N GLU A 21 -1.32 -5.40 12.20
CA GLU A 21 -2.32 -4.34 12.01
C GLU A 21 -3.56 -4.77 11.21
N PRO A 22 -3.47 -5.52 10.10
CA PRO A 22 -4.66 -5.90 9.34
C PRO A 22 -5.72 -6.60 10.19
N SER A 23 -5.31 -7.42 11.15
CA SER A 23 -6.24 -8.13 12.03
C SER A 23 -7.05 -7.19 12.93
N LYS A 24 -6.48 -6.03 13.32
CA LYS A 24 -7.17 -5.02 14.14
C LYS A 24 -8.24 -4.27 13.36
N TYR A 25 -8.06 -4.14 12.05
CA TYR A 25 -8.98 -3.43 11.17
C TYR A 25 -9.99 -4.34 10.47
N MET A 26 -9.87 -5.66 10.60
CA MET A 26 -10.62 -6.62 9.79
C MET A 26 -12.14 -6.42 9.85
N GLU A 27 -12.72 -6.25 11.04
CA GLU A 27 -14.16 -5.99 11.19
C GLU A 27 -14.60 -4.72 10.44
N GLY A 28 -13.80 -3.66 10.52
CA GLY A 28 -14.04 -2.41 9.80
C GLY A 28 -13.90 -2.55 8.28
N ILE A 29 -12.92 -3.34 7.83
CA ILE A 29 -12.72 -3.68 6.41
C ILE A 29 -13.92 -4.46 5.88
N GLU A 30 -14.36 -5.50 6.60
CA GLU A 30 -15.51 -6.32 6.21
C GLU A 30 -16.78 -5.51 6.07
N LYS A 31 -17.05 -4.64 7.05
CA LYS A 31 -18.18 -3.71 7.00
C LYS A 31 -18.07 -2.77 5.80
N SER A 32 -16.92 -2.12 5.64
CA SER A 32 -16.68 -1.16 4.56
C SER A 32 -16.80 -1.80 3.17
N ALA A 33 -16.28 -3.02 3.00
CA ALA A 33 -16.40 -3.78 1.76
C ALA A 33 -17.85 -4.18 1.50
N THR A 34 -18.60 -4.60 2.53
CA THR A 34 -20.03 -4.92 2.40
C THR A 34 -20.83 -3.70 1.94
N ASP A 35 -20.63 -2.55 2.58
CA ASP A 35 -21.26 -1.28 2.20
C ASP A 35 -20.94 -0.86 0.75
N PHE A 36 -19.72 -1.15 0.28
CA PHE A 36 -19.30 -0.92 -1.10
C PHE A 36 -20.02 -1.87 -2.07
N LEU A 37 -20.05 -3.16 -1.76
CA LEU A 37 -20.66 -4.20 -2.61
C LEU A 37 -22.19 -4.10 -2.69
N ASP A 38 -22.83 -3.54 -1.66
CA ASP A 38 -24.27 -3.25 -1.69
C ASP A 38 -24.61 -2.13 -2.68
N LYS A 39 -23.70 -1.16 -2.84
CA LYS A 39 -23.86 -0.05 -3.79
C LYS A 39 -23.37 -0.38 -5.20
N ASN A 40 -22.47 -1.35 -5.34
CA ASN A 40 -21.83 -1.73 -6.60
C ASN A 40 -21.90 -3.27 -6.76
N PRO A 41 -23.09 -3.83 -7.03
CA PRO A 41 -23.34 -5.27 -7.04
C PRO A 41 -22.52 -6.05 -8.08
N GLU A 42 -22.03 -5.39 -9.12
CA GLU A 42 -21.16 -5.95 -10.16
C GLU A 42 -19.80 -6.45 -9.62
N TYR A 43 -19.40 -6.02 -8.41
CA TYR A 43 -18.16 -6.46 -7.76
C TYR A 43 -18.36 -7.60 -6.74
N ARG A 44 -19.59 -8.11 -6.55
CA ARG A 44 -19.89 -9.08 -5.47
C ARG A 44 -19.07 -10.36 -5.55
N ASP A 45 -18.83 -10.87 -6.75
CA ASP A 45 -18.02 -12.08 -6.96
C ASP A 45 -16.54 -11.89 -6.59
N LEU A 46 -16.10 -10.62 -6.48
CA LEU A 46 -14.74 -10.24 -6.14
C LEU A 46 -14.57 -9.95 -4.63
N ARG A 47 -15.60 -10.18 -3.79
CA ARG A 47 -15.59 -9.86 -2.36
C ARG A 47 -14.32 -10.31 -1.64
N ASN A 48 -13.94 -11.59 -1.79
CA ASN A 48 -12.80 -12.14 -1.07
C ASN A 48 -11.48 -11.51 -1.55
N GLN A 49 -11.36 -11.25 -2.86
CA GLN A 49 -10.19 -10.57 -3.40
C GLN A 49 -10.09 -9.12 -2.90
N ILE A 50 -11.22 -8.41 -2.80
CA ILE A 50 -11.27 -7.06 -2.22
C ILE A 50 -10.82 -7.09 -0.75
N LEU A 51 -11.32 -8.02 0.06
CA LEU A 51 -10.91 -8.15 1.47
C LEU A 51 -9.42 -8.48 1.60
N ASP A 52 -8.90 -9.37 0.76
CA ASP A 52 -7.48 -9.72 0.75
C ASP A 52 -6.63 -8.51 0.33
N GLU A 53 -7.01 -7.76 -0.70
CA GLU A 53 -6.28 -6.55 -1.12
C GLU A 53 -6.35 -5.43 -0.09
N MET A 54 -7.44 -5.28 0.64
CA MET A 54 -7.52 -4.26 1.70
C MET A 54 -6.53 -4.53 2.84
N GLN A 55 -6.26 -5.80 3.17
CA GLN A 55 -5.19 -6.15 4.12
C GLN A 55 -3.81 -5.74 3.58
N TRP A 56 -3.56 -5.95 2.28
CA TRP A 56 -2.33 -5.54 1.62
C TRP A 56 -2.16 -4.02 1.58
N ILE A 57 -3.23 -3.28 1.32
CA ILE A 57 -3.24 -1.83 1.32
C ILE A 57 -2.80 -1.28 2.68
N ILE A 58 -3.26 -1.86 3.79
CA ILE A 58 -2.89 -1.43 5.14
C ILE A 58 -1.36 -1.54 5.35
N ILE A 59 -0.78 -2.70 5.02
CA ILE A 59 0.65 -2.95 5.17
C ILE A 59 1.45 -1.98 4.29
N ALA A 60 1.06 -1.84 3.02
CA ALA A 60 1.71 -0.95 2.07
C ALA A 60 1.64 0.52 2.51
N CYS A 61 0.50 0.98 3.02
CA CYS A 61 0.36 2.33 3.58
C CYS A 61 1.30 2.55 4.78
N GLY A 62 1.52 1.53 5.60
CA GLY A 62 2.51 1.55 6.67
C GLY A 62 3.93 1.76 6.16
N VAL A 63 4.37 0.93 5.19
CA VAL A 63 5.69 1.05 4.57
C VAL A 63 5.89 2.40 3.89
N ILE A 64 4.89 2.86 3.14
CA ILE A 64 4.85 4.20 2.53
C ILE A 64 5.02 5.30 3.59
N SER A 65 4.36 5.17 4.73
CA SER A 65 4.45 6.15 5.81
C SER A 65 5.85 6.23 6.40
N ILE A 66 6.54 5.09 6.58
CA ILE A 66 7.95 5.07 6.96
C ILE A 66 8.80 5.75 5.90
N ARG A 67 8.57 5.45 4.63
CA ARG A 67 9.29 6.07 3.51
C ARG A 67 9.13 7.59 3.48
N ILE A 68 7.94 8.11 3.80
CA ILE A 68 7.69 9.56 3.89
C ILE A 68 8.41 10.19 5.09
N LEU A 69 8.52 9.48 6.21
CA LEU A 69 9.09 10.01 7.46
C LEU A 69 10.60 9.80 7.60
N SER A 70 11.19 8.92 6.80
CA SER A 70 12.59 8.51 6.89
C SER A 70 13.27 8.51 5.52
N ASP A 71 14.14 7.53 5.23
CA ASP A 71 14.86 7.38 3.98
C ASP A 71 14.54 6.05 3.27
N ILE A 72 15.09 5.91 2.07
CA ILE A 72 14.91 4.72 1.22
C ILE A 72 15.41 3.45 1.90
N LYS A 73 16.52 3.59 2.64
CA LYS A 73 17.20 2.46 3.26
C LYS A 73 16.34 1.88 4.39
N THR A 74 15.80 2.75 5.24
CA THR A 74 14.96 2.37 6.39
C THR A 74 13.67 1.69 5.92
N SER A 75 13.01 2.20 4.87
CA SER A 75 11.80 1.56 4.33
C SER A 75 12.11 0.16 3.82
N LYS A 76 13.19 0.00 3.05
CA LYS A 76 13.63 -1.31 2.54
C LYS A 76 13.99 -2.29 3.65
N GLU A 77 14.62 -1.82 4.73
CA GLU A 77 14.90 -2.67 5.88
C GLU A 77 13.60 -3.16 6.55
N VAL A 78 12.59 -2.29 6.70
CA VAL A 78 11.27 -2.71 7.22
C VAL A 78 10.59 -3.72 6.29
N GLU A 79 10.63 -3.50 4.98
CA GLU A 79 10.10 -4.42 3.97
C GLU A 79 10.76 -5.81 4.08
N GLN A 80 12.09 -5.87 4.20
CA GLN A 80 12.81 -7.12 4.40
C GLN A 80 12.43 -7.80 5.73
N GLN A 81 12.29 -7.03 6.81
CA GLN A 81 11.88 -7.59 8.09
C GLN A 81 10.43 -8.08 8.09
N LEU A 82 9.52 -7.51 7.28
CA LEU A 82 8.15 -8.00 7.11
C LEU A 82 8.12 -9.44 6.60
N LEU A 83 8.96 -9.76 5.60
CA LEU A 83 9.09 -11.12 5.07
C LEU A 83 9.55 -12.10 6.17
N VAL A 84 10.53 -11.69 6.98
CA VAL A 84 11.03 -12.48 8.11
C VAL A 84 9.94 -12.71 9.15
N VAL A 85 9.17 -11.67 9.51
CA VAL A 85 8.08 -11.76 10.49
C VAL A 85 6.99 -12.71 10.00
N TYR A 86 6.53 -12.58 8.76
CA TYR A 86 5.49 -13.48 8.23
C TYR A 86 5.95 -14.93 8.14
N SER A 87 7.19 -15.16 7.72
CA SER A 87 7.79 -16.51 7.74
C SER A 87 7.81 -17.08 9.16
N ARG A 88 8.19 -16.29 10.17
CA ARG A 88 8.15 -16.72 11.57
C ARG A 88 6.73 -17.04 12.03
N ILE A 89 5.74 -16.20 11.70
CA ILE A 89 4.33 -16.44 12.04
C ILE A 89 3.85 -17.75 11.39
N HIS A 90 4.27 -18.03 10.15
CA HIS A 90 3.94 -19.29 9.48
C HIS A 90 4.50 -20.50 10.22
N GLU A 91 5.80 -20.47 10.53
CA GLU A 91 6.48 -21.57 11.23
C GLU A 91 5.92 -21.79 12.64
N THR A 92 5.70 -20.73 13.42
CA THR A 92 5.17 -20.83 14.79
C THR A 92 3.74 -21.33 14.84
N ASN A 93 2.95 -21.11 13.79
CA ASN A 93 1.59 -21.63 13.65
C ASN A 93 1.55 -23.00 12.95
N ASN A 94 2.63 -23.78 13.02
CA ASN A 94 2.72 -25.12 12.41
C ASN A 94 2.38 -25.12 10.91
N LYS A 95 2.76 -24.07 10.18
CA LYS A 95 2.53 -23.91 8.74
C LYS A 95 1.04 -23.85 8.34
N LYS A 96 0.16 -23.48 9.27
CA LYS A 96 -1.30 -23.38 9.05
C LYS A 96 -1.78 -22.00 8.60
N THR A 97 -0.87 -21.03 8.45
CA THR A 97 -1.21 -19.68 7.96
C THR A 97 -1.04 -19.61 6.43
N PRO A 98 -1.66 -18.63 5.75
CA PRO A 98 -1.49 -18.45 4.30
C PRO A 98 -0.11 -17.91 3.89
N PHE A 99 0.79 -17.63 4.84
CA PHE A 99 2.10 -16.99 4.64
C PHE A 99 3.18 -17.96 4.10
N THR A 100 2.85 -18.71 3.05
CA THR A 100 3.75 -19.64 2.39
C THR A 100 4.88 -18.91 1.64
N PRO A 101 5.97 -19.59 1.23
CA PRO A 101 7.02 -18.96 0.40
C PRO A 101 6.48 -18.29 -0.87
N ASP A 102 5.49 -18.88 -1.54
CA ASP A 102 4.86 -18.29 -2.72
C ASP A 102 4.06 -17.02 -2.39
N PHE A 103 3.39 -17.00 -1.24
CA PHE A 103 2.71 -15.81 -0.73
C PHE A 103 3.72 -14.69 -0.44
N LEU A 104 4.84 -15.01 0.21
CA LEU A 104 5.90 -14.03 0.51
C LEU A 104 6.54 -13.47 -0.77
N LYS A 105 6.74 -14.31 -1.79
CA LYS A 105 7.22 -13.86 -3.10
C LYS A 105 6.22 -12.92 -3.78
N LYS A 106 4.92 -13.25 -3.74
CA LYS A 106 3.87 -12.35 -4.26
C LYS A 106 3.79 -11.04 -3.48
N LEU A 107 4.00 -11.09 -2.17
CA LEU A 107 4.03 -9.92 -1.30
C LEU A 107 5.13 -8.93 -1.71
N GLU A 108 6.34 -9.43 -1.93
CA GLU A 108 7.47 -8.62 -2.41
C GLU A 108 7.12 -7.89 -3.70
N TYR A 109 6.61 -8.60 -4.72
CA TYR A 109 6.21 -7.97 -5.99
C TYR A 109 5.07 -6.97 -5.85
N LYS A 110 4.07 -7.24 -5.00
CA LYS A 110 2.94 -6.32 -4.78
C LYS A 110 3.39 -5.03 -4.10
N ILE A 111 4.16 -5.14 -3.00
CA ILE A 111 4.70 -3.98 -2.30
C ILE A 111 5.61 -3.18 -3.23
N ASP A 112 6.50 -3.84 -3.97
CA ASP A 112 7.34 -3.16 -4.96
C ASP A 112 6.50 -2.45 -6.04
N GLY A 113 5.44 -3.09 -6.55
CA GLY A 113 4.53 -2.46 -7.52
C GLY A 113 3.87 -1.19 -6.95
N TYR A 114 3.35 -1.27 -5.73
CA TYR A 114 2.74 -0.13 -5.03
C TYR A 114 3.77 0.97 -4.76
N LEU A 115 4.98 0.59 -4.32
CA LEU A 115 6.06 1.52 -4.00
C LEU A 115 6.70 2.13 -5.23
N VAL A 116 6.83 1.45 -6.36
CA VAL A 116 7.39 2.02 -7.60
C VAL A 116 6.50 3.17 -8.10
N ARG A 117 5.19 2.96 -8.11
CA ARG A 117 4.22 3.99 -8.49
C ARG A 117 4.17 5.14 -7.47
N PHE A 118 4.22 4.82 -6.18
CA PHE A 118 4.31 5.83 -5.13
C PHE A 118 5.64 6.62 -5.17
N ASN A 119 6.76 5.95 -5.40
CA ASN A 119 8.09 6.54 -5.49
C ASN A 119 8.23 7.42 -6.72
N ARG A 120 7.54 7.14 -7.82
CA ARG A 120 7.42 8.09 -8.95
C ARG A 120 6.84 9.42 -8.48
N GLY A 121 5.77 9.41 -7.68
CA GLY A 121 5.22 10.66 -7.10
C GLY A 121 6.18 11.36 -6.13
N LEU A 122 6.98 10.62 -5.36
CA LEU A 122 8.02 11.20 -4.50
C LEU A 122 9.23 11.74 -5.27
N VAL A 123 9.66 11.06 -6.33
CA VAL A 123 10.76 11.49 -7.20
C VAL A 123 10.33 12.72 -7.99
N LEU A 124 9.09 12.75 -8.51
CA LEU A 124 8.53 13.96 -9.12
C LEU A 124 8.41 15.10 -8.12
N ARG A 125 8.04 14.83 -6.85
CA ARG A 125 8.04 15.85 -5.77
C ARG A 125 9.42 16.48 -5.58
N ASP A 126 10.48 15.66 -5.70
CA ASP A 126 11.85 16.11 -5.51
C ASP A 126 12.46 16.73 -6.79
N LEU A 127 11.85 16.51 -7.98
CA LEU A 127 12.32 17.00 -9.29
C LEU A 127 11.51 18.18 -9.86
N GLU A 128 10.24 18.36 -9.47
CA GLU A 128 9.35 19.35 -10.09
C GLU A 128 9.14 20.64 -9.30
N LYS A 129 8.84 21.71 -10.04
CA LYS A 129 8.37 23.03 -9.58
C LYS A 129 6.87 23.04 -9.19
N SER A 130 6.26 21.87 -9.06
CA SER A 130 4.84 21.65 -8.71
C SER A 130 4.64 21.57 -7.19
N SER A 131 3.41 21.72 -6.68
CA SER A 131 3.15 21.54 -5.24
C SER A 131 3.36 20.06 -4.84
N PRO A 132 4.17 19.77 -3.81
CA PRO A 132 4.38 18.42 -3.28
C PRO A 132 3.11 17.61 -2.99
N GLU A 133 2.01 18.31 -2.71
CA GLU A 133 0.72 17.71 -2.41
C GLU A 133 0.01 17.15 -3.65
N VAL A 134 0.14 17.82 -4.80
CA VAL A 134 -0.44 17.37 -6.08
C VAL A 134 0.20 16.04 -6.49
N LEU A 135 1.52 15.95 -6.39
CA LEU A 135 2.27 14.78 -6.79
C LEU A 135 2.06 13.59 -5.83
N PHE A 136 1.89 13.88 -4.54
CA PHE A 136 1.47 12.86 -3.57
C PHE A 136 0.07 12.31 -3.87
N ASN A 137 -0.87 13.18 -4.26
CA ASN A 137 -2.23 12.77 -4.62
C ASN A 137 -2.24 11.88 -5.88
N GLU A 138 -1.44 12.21 -6.90
CA GLU A 138 -1.31 11.38 -8.10
C GLU A 138 -0.66 10.01 -7.80
N ALA A 139 0.35 9.97 -6.93
CA ALA A 139 0.95 8.70 -6.49
C ALA A 139 -0.07 7.79 -5.77
N ILE A 140 -0.97 8.36 -4.96
CA ILE A 140 -2.06 7.60 -4.32
C ILE A 140 -3.02 7.03 -5.35
N LYS A 141 -3.37 7.82 -6.36
CA LYS A 141 -4.27 7.35 -7.41
C LYS A 141 -3.63 6.26 -8.27
N ASP A 142 -2.34 6.36 -8.59
CA ASP A 142 -1.62 5.31 -9.31
C ASP A 142 -1.59 4.00 -8.50
N PHE A 143 -1.38 4.08 -7.18
CA PHE A 143 -1.49 2.94 -6.28
C PHE A 143 -2.91 2.35 -6.34
N ALA A 144 -3.96 3.18 -6.25
CA ALA A 144 -5.34 2.69 -6.31
C ALA A 144 -5.66 1.95 -7.62
N ASN A 145 -5.23 2.48 -8.76
CA ASN A 145 -5.44 1.86 -10.08
C ASN A 145 -4.68 0.52 -10.21
N GLU A 146 -3.45 0.41 -9.70
CA GLU A 146 -2.72 -0.86 -9.73
C GLU A 146 -3.40 -1.93 -8.85
N THR A 147 -3.92 -1.54 -7.69
CA THR A 147 -4.69 -2.46 -6.84
C THR A 147 -5.99 -2.91 -7.51
N MET A 148 -6.73 -1.98 -8.13
CA MET A 148 -7.92 -2.33 -8.91
C MET A 148 -7.58 -3.31 -10.04
N LYS A 149 -6.44 -3.14 -10.70
CA LYS A 149 -5.94 -4.06 -11.73
C LYS A 149 -5.64 -5.44 -11.17
N TYR A 150 -5.05 -5.55 -9.98
CA TYR A 150 -4.86 -6.86 -9.34
C TYR A 150 -6.18 -7.57 -9.04
N ILE A 151 -7.24 -6.83 -8.69
CA ILE A 151 -8.56 -7.40 -8.38
C ILE A 151 -9.31 -7.79 -9.65
N THR A 152 -9.32 -6.92 -10.65
CA THR A 152 -10.24 -7.02 -11.79
C THR A 152 -9.58 -7.46 -13.09
N GLY A 153 -8.25 -7.42 -13.16
CA GLY A 153 -7.48 -7.51 -14.40
C GLY A 153 -7.59 -6.28 -15.31
N LYS A 154 -8.46 -5.31 -14.99
CA LYS A 154 -8.66 -4.08 -15.78
C LYS A 154 -7.72 -2.98 -15.31
N SER A 155 -7.19 -2.20 -16.24
CA SER A 155 -6.42 -1.00 -15.91
C SER A 155 -6.97 0.19 -16.67
N ARG A 156 -6.97 1.36 -16.03
CA ARG A 156 -7.26 2.64 -16.71
C ARG A 156 -6.01 3.35 -17.21
N ALA A 157 -4.83 2.75 -16.99
CA ALA A 157 -3.63 3.19 -17.68
C ALA A 157 -3.78 2.83 -19.16
N LYS A 158 -3.58 3.80 -20.07
CA LYS A 158 -3.51 3.51 -21.51
C LYS A 158 -2.48 2.41 -21.75
N GLU A 159 -2.82 1.41 -22.56
CA GLU A 159 -1.85 0.44 -23.05
C GLU A 159 -0.78 1.19 -23.86
N ILE A 160 0.48 1.01 -23.47
CA ILE A 160 1.62 1.58 -24.18
C ILE A 160 1.80 0.77 -25.45
N THR A 161 1.50 1.37 -26.59
CA THR A 161 1.84 0.79 -27.90
C THR A 161 3.14 1.37 -28.44
N ASP A 162 3.66 2.46 -27.85
CA ASP A 162 4.91 3.10 -28.26
C ASP A 162 5.64 3.80 -27.09
N TRP A 163 6.97 3.70 -27.05
CA TRP A 163 7.81 4.21 -25.96
C TRP A 163 7.99 5.74 -25.97
N GLU A 164 7.63 6.40 -27.07
CA GLU A 164 7.66 7.87 -27.21
C GLU A 164 6.53 8.57 -26.44
N ASP A 165 5.52 7.83 -25.96
CA ASP A 165 4.31 8.35 -25.31
C ASP A 165 4.33 8.23 -23.77
N ILE A 166 5.51 8.20 -23.15
CA ILE A 166 5.67 8.13 -21.67
C ILE A 166 4.92 9.27 -20.95
N ASP A 167 4.83 10.46 -21.54
CA ASP A 167 4.07 11.58 -20.96
C ASP A 167 2.56 11.31 -20.93
N LYS A 168 2.04 10.45 -21.83
CA LYS A 168 0.64 10.01 -21.83
C LYS A 168 0.34 8.95 -20.77
N LEU A 169 1.33 8.47 -20.02
CA LEU A 169 1.11 7.63 -18.82
C LEU A 169 0.29 8.33 -17.74
N GLN A 170 0.15 9.67 -17.82
CA GLN A 170 -0.67 10.47 -16.92
C GLN A 170 -2.11 10.65 -17.44
N GLU A 171 -2.38 10.34 -18.71
CA GLU A 171 -3.71 10.51 -19.31
C GLU A 171 -4.62 9.34 -18.91
N ARG A 172 -5.51 9.59 -17.96
CA ARG A 172 -6.56 8.65 -17.54
C ARG A 172 -7.73 8.76 -18.50
N THR A 173 -8.17 7.63 -19.06
CA THR A 173 -9.42 7.58 -19.84
C THR A 173 -10.61 7.36 -18.89
N GLU A 174 -11.68 8.14 -19.10
CA GLU A 174 -13.01 8.06 -18.44
C GLU A 174 -13.10 8.50 -16.95
N GLU A 175 -14.33 8.53 -16.39
CA GLU A 175 -14.61 8.77 -14.97
C GLU A 175 -13.89 7.75 -14.07
N GLU A 176 -13.58 8.10 -12.82
CA GLU A 176 -12.91 7.17 -11.89
C GLU A 176 -13.79 5.96 -11.57
N ASP A 177 -13.24 4.75 -11.75
CA ASP A 177 -13.92 3.50 -11.44
C ASP A 177 -14.30 3.43 -9.95
N ALA A 178 -15.51 2.93 -9.64
CA ALA A 178 -16.02 2.91 -8.27
C ALA A 178 -15.12 2.11 -7.30
N LEU A 179 -14.49 1.02 -7.77
CA LEU A 179 -13.54 0.23 -6.99
C LEU A 179 -12.22 0.99 -6.80
N GLU A 180 -11.72 1.67 -7.83
CA GLU A 180 -10.54 2.56 -7.70
C GLU A 180 -10.80 3.64 -6.65
N GLN A 181 -11.96 4.31 -6.69
CA GLN A 181 -12.33 5.34 -5.71
C GLN A 181 -12.46 4.78 -4.29
N TYR A 182 -12.98 3.56 -4.16
CA TYR A 182 -13.07 2.87 -2.88
C TYR A 182 -11.66 2.61 -2.30
N ILE A 183 -10.76 2.07 -3.11
CA ILE A 183 -9.36 1.81 -2.73
C ILE A 183 -8.64 3.12 -2.38
N ASN A 184 -8.82 4.15 -3.20
CA ASN A 184 -8.21 5.47 -3.00
C ASN A 184 -8.57 6.06 -1.64
N ARG A 185 -9.85 5.95 -1.24
CA ARG A 185 -10.34 6.38 0.08
C ARG A 185 -9.64 5.62 1.21
N GLY A 186 -9.47 4.32 1.08
CA GLY A 186 -8.72 3.51 2.04
C GLY A 186 -7.27 3.98 2.19
N ILE A 187 -6.58 4.17 1.07
CA ILE A 187 -5.18 4.65 1.08
C ILE A 187 -5.05 6.03 1.73
N ARG A 188 -5.96 6.96 1.38
CA ARG A 188 -6.02 8.32 1.97
C ARG A 188 -6.27 8.32 3.47
N GLN A 189 -6.94 7.29 3.99
CA GLN A 189 -7.16 7.12 5.42
C GLN A 189 -5.91 6.57 6.13
N PHE A 190 -5.33 5.48 5.62
CA PHE A 190 -4.28 4.77 6.35
C PHE A 190 -2.93 5.47 6.33
N ILE A 191 -2.53 6.14 5.24
CA ILE A 191 -1.21 6.82 5.19
C ILE A 191 -1.10 7.90 6.29
N PRO A 192 -2.05 8.85 6.45
CA PRO A 192 -1.97 9.83 7.53
C PRO A 192 -1.97 9.19 8.93
N GLN A 193 -2.80 8.16 9.15
CA GLN A 193 -2.88 7.45 10.43
C GLN A 193 -1.54 6.81 10.80
N PHE A 194 -0.91 6.08 9.89
CA PHE A 194 0.41 5.49 10.12
C PHE A 194 1.49 6.55 10.30
N LYS A 195 1.45 7.66 9.55
CA LYS A 195 2.41 8.76 9.76
C LYS A 195 2.30 9.35 11.17
N GLU A 196 1.09 9.54 11.67
CA GLU A 196 0.86 10.03 13.04
C GLU A 196 1.33 9.01 14.07
N HIS A 197 0.95 7.75 13.90
CA HIS A 197 1.37 6.67 14.78
C HIS A 197 2.90 6.56 14.86
N PHE A 198 3.57 6.54 13.71
CA PHE A 198 5.03 6.42 13.67
C PHE A 198 5.75 7.61 14.28
N ARG A 199 5.26 8.85 14.11
CA ARG A 199 5.84 10.01 14.83
C ARG A 199 5.84 9.82 16.36
N ASN A 200 4.80 9.16 16.86
CA ASN A 200 4.59 8.90 18.28
C ASN A 200 5.10 7.54 18.75
N PHE A 201 5.64 6.71 17.84
CA PHE A 201 6.14 5.38 18.15
C PHE A 201 7.24 5.49 19.23
N LYS A 202 6.91 5.01 20.42
CA LYS A 202 7.87 4.85 21.51
C LYS A 202 8.34 3.41 21.44
N ILE A 203 9.66 3.25 21.28
CA ILE A 203 10.30 1.95 21.41
C ILE A 203 10.30 1.64 22.90
N GLU A 204 9.44 0.75 23.36
CA GLU A 204 9.60 0.14 24.68
C GLU A 204 10.85 -0.75 24.59
N SER A 205 11.84 -0.39 25.42
CA SER A 205 13.13 -1.04 25.57
C SER A 205 13.05 -2.27 26.45
#